data_AF-A0A932EDW7-F1
#
_entry.id   AF-A0A932EDW7-F1
#
_cell.length_a   1.000
_cell.length_b   1.000
_cell.length_c   1.000
_cell.angle_alpha   90.00
_cell.angle_beta   90.00
_cell.angle_gamma   90.00
#
_symmetry.space_group_name_H-M   'P 1'
#
loop_
_entity.id
_entity.type
_entity.pdbx_description
1 polymer ?
#
loop_
_entity_poly.entity_id
_entity_poly.type
_entity_poly.pdbx_seq_one_letter_code
_entity_poly.pdbx_strand_id
1 'polypeptide(L)'
;MWILKKNLKLLVGIGIVLTVVLTVVLAAALLLPKPVPKLINKPKITSPTLTLEKLIKTTFTASRYKDIVGYTTLAFNEKSPDKSYSYYTTIYSKILKAYKSSKNPQYNLVLLRVKQYSKIYPQFKDTDFPSP
;
A
#
# COMPACT_ATOMS: atom_id res chain seq x y z
N MET A 1 -60.31 -4.94 31.78
CA MET A 1 -59.20 -4.05 31.34
C MET A 1 -57.89 -4.55 31.96
N TRP A 2 -57.37 -5.71 31.52
CA TRP A 2 -56.28 -6.43 32.20
C TRP A 2 -55.16 -6.93 31.26
N ILE A 3 -55.16 -6.49 30.00
CA ILE A 3 -54.26 -7.00 28.95
C ILE A 3 -53.17 -5.98 28.57
N LEU A 4 -53.33 -4.69 28.92
CA LEU A 4 -52.40 -3.65 28.48
C LEU A 4 -51.12 -3.54 29.34
N LYS A 5 -51.10 -4.02 30.58
CA LYS A 5 -49.94 -3.86 31.49
C LYS A 5 -48.84 -4.91 31.31
N LYS A 6 -49.11 -6.04 30.67
CA LYS A 6 -48.10 -7.12 30.53
C LYS A 6 -47.06 -6.85 29.43
N ASN A 7 -47.40 -6.11 28.39
CA ASN A 7 -46.51 -5.91 27.24
C ASN A 7 -45.50 -4.76 27.40
N LEU A 8 -45.68 -3.87 28.37
CA LEU A 8 -44.74 -2.76 28.60
C LEU A 8 -43.44 -3.22 29.30
N LYS A 9 -43.51 -4.25 30.16
CA LYS A 9 -42.32 -4.78 30.85
C LYS A 9 -41.42 -5.60 29.94
N LEU A 10 -41.95 -6.21 28.88
CA LEU A 10 -41.18 -7.04 27.96
C LEU A 10 -40.29 -6.19 27.02
N LEU A 11 -40.75 -5.00 26.65
CA LEU A 11 -40.02 -4.07 25.76
C LEU A 11 -38.82 -3.41 26.44
N VAL A 12 -38.87 -3.15 27.75
CA VAL A 12 -37.77 -2.51 28.50
C VAL A 12 -36.58 -3.47 28.70
N GLY A 13 -36.85 -4.78 28.82
CA GLY A 13 -35.79 -5.79 29.02
C GLY A 13 -34.94 -6.04 27.76
N ILE A 14 -35.54 -5.98 26.57
CA ILE A 14 -34.84 -6.29 25.31
C ILE A 14 -33.92 -5.13 24.89
N GLY A 15 -34.31 -3.88 25.15
CA GLY A 15 -33.51 -2.70 24.78
C GLY A 15 -32.18 -2.58 25.53
N ILE A 16 -32.10 -3.08 26.77
CA ILE A 16 -30.89 -3.00 27.61
C ILE A 16 -29.86 -4.08 27.22
N VAL A 17 -30.31 -5.27 26.81
CA VAL A 17 -29.39 -6.35 26.42
C VAL A 17 -28.68 -6.05 25.09
N LEU A 18 -29.35 -5.38 24.14
CA LEU A 18 -28.77 -4.98 22.86
C LEU A 18 -27.71 -3.87 22.99
N THR A 19 -27.81 -3.00 23.99
CA THR A 19 -26.82 -1.93 24.21
C THR A 19 -25.52 -2.44 24.84
N VAL A 20 -25.57 -3.50 25.65
CA VAL A 20 -24.38 -4.07 26.30
C VAL A 20 -23.54 -4.92 25.34
N VAL A 21 -24.14 -5.59 24.36
CA VAL A 21 -23.37 -6.39 23.38
C VAL A 21 -22.60 -5.50 22.40
N LEU A 22 -23.11 -4.31 22.09
CA LEU A 22 -22.48 -3.41 21.12
C LEU A 22 -21.21 -2.71 21.66
N THR A 23 -21.08 -2.54 22.97
CA THR A 23 -19.89 -1.92 23.58
C THR A 23 -18.71 -2.87 23.73
N VAL A 24 -18.95 -4.19 23.79
CA VAL A 24 -17.85 -5.18 23.93
C VAL A 24 -17.08 -5.37 22.62
N VAL A 25 -17.70 -5.20 21.46
CA VAL A 25 -17.02 -5.35 20.15
C VAL A 25 -16.05 -4.19 19.88
N LEU A 26 -16.32 -2.99 20.42
CA LEU A 26 -15.47 -1.81 20.17
C LEU A 26 -14.18 -1.81 21.01
N ALA A 27 -14.17 -2.51 22.15
CA ALA A 27 -12.97 -2.61 23.00
C ALA A 27 -11.92 -3.59 22.46
N ALA A 28 -12.32 -4.61 21.68
CA ALA A 28 -11.40 -5.60 21.13
C ALA A 28 -10.50 -5.04 20.00
N ALA A 29 -10.95 -4.01 19.28
CA ALA A 29 -10.15 -3.37 18.23
C ALA A 29 -9.00 -2.51 18.77
N LEU A 30 -9.05 -2.09 20.04
CA LEU A 30 -8.01 -1.27 20.68
C LEU A 30 -6.88 -2.10 21.32
N LEU A 31 -7.08 -3.41 21.51
CA LEU A 31 -6.09 -4.33 22.07
C LEU A 31 -5.24 -5.02 21.00
N LEU A 32 -5.49 -4.78 19.72
CA LEU A 32 -4.60 -5.26 18.67
C LEU A 32 -3.24 -4.57 18.84
N PRO A 33 -2.14 -5.31 19.04
CA PRO A 33 -0.82 -4.72 19.07
C PRO A 33 -0.62 -3.96 17.77
N LYS A 34 -0.45 -2.63 17.88
CA LYS A 34 -0.07 -1.79 16.73
C LYS A 34 1.15 -2.46 16.09
N PRO A 35 1.13 -2.77 14.78
CA PRO A 35 2.29 -3.33 14.13
C PRO A 35 3.44 -2.35 14.33
N VAL A 36 4.42 -2.75 15.16
CA VAL A 36 5.64 -1.98 15.37
C VAL A 36 6.27 -1.84 13.98
N PRO A 37 6.51 -0.61 13.47
CA PRO A 37 7.15 -0.44 12.19
C PRO A 37 8.53 -1.09 12.29
N LYS A 38 8.67 -2.28 11.69
CA LYS A 38 9.96 -2.94 11.56
C LYS A 38 10.81 -1.97 10.76
N LEU A 39 11.85 -1.42 11.37
CA LEU A 39 12.77 -0.49 10.71
C LEU A 39 13.40 -1.26 9.55
N ILE A 40 12.86 -1.09 8.35
CA ILE A 40 13.46 -1.67 7.16
C ILE A 40 14.70 -0.83 6.91
N ASN A 41 15.87 -1.39 7.25
CA ASN A 41 17.12 -0.88 6.73
C ASN A 41 17.01 -0.93 5.21
N LYS A 42 16.69 0.21 4.58
CA LYS A 42 16.74 0.35 3.14
C LYS A 42 18.13 -0.13 2.73
N PRO A 43 18.27 -1.17 1.89
CA PRO A 43 19.56 -1.63 1.48
C PRO A 43 20.24 -0.46 0.77
N LYS A 44 21.36 -0.02 1.34
CA LYS A 44 22.34 0.78 0.64
C LYS A 44 22.90 -0.15 -0.43
N ILE A 45 22.25 -0.21 -1.59
CA ILE A 45 22.77 -0.95 -2.73
C ILE A 45 24.02 -0.21 -3.18
N THR A 46 25.16 -0.62 -2.63
CA THR A 46 26.49 -0.31 -3.09
C THR A 46 26.72 -1.03 -4.42
N SER A 47 26.14 -0.50 -5.50
CA SER A 47 26.57 -0.84 -6.86
C SER A 47 26.88 0.47 -7.61
N PRO A 48 28.06 0.63 -8.22
CA PRO A 48 28.67 1.96 -8.36
C PRO A 48 28.13 2.87 -9.48
N THR A 49 27.15 2.49 -10.29
CA THR A 49 26.95 3.20 -11.57
C THR A 49 25.53 3.63 -11.95
N LEU A 50 24.45 3.15 -11.32
CA LEU A 50 23.11 3.71 -11.51
C LEU A 50 22.16 3.27 -10.38
N THR A 51 21.78 4.21 -9.51
CA THR A 51 20.67 3.99 -8.56
C THR A 51 19.37 3.81 -9.35
N LEU A 52 18.43 2.99 -8.86
CA LEU A 52 17.11 2.82 -9.51
C LEU A 52 16.43 4.17 -9.75
N GLU A 53 16.58 5.11 -8.81
CA GLU A 53 16.13 6.49 -8.95
C GLU A 53 16.71 7.16 -10.19
N LYS A 54 18.03 7.10 -10.39
CA LYS A 54 18.71 7.68 -11.54
C LYS A 54 18.24 7.02 -12.83
N LEU A 55 18.11 5.69 -12.85
CA LEU A 55 17.65 4.94 -14.02
C LEU A 55 16.25 5.41 -14.46
N ILE A 56 15.30 5.47 -13.53
CA ILE A 56 13.94 5.94 -13.84
C ILE A 56 13.98 7.39 -14.33
N LYS A 57 14.72 8.27 -13.64
CA LYS A 57 14.85 9.68 -14.03
C LYS A 57 15.46 9.86 -15.42
N THR A 58 16.45 9.05 -15.80
CA THR A 58 17.07 9.11 -17.12
C THR A 58 16.20 8.53 -18.24
N THR A 59 15.42 7.49 -17.94
CA THR A 59 14.56 6.84 -18.94
C THR A 59 13.25 7.62 -19.18
N PHE A 60 12.76 8.34 -18.17
CA PHE A 60 11.48 9.05 -18.19
C PHE A 60 11.65 10.58 -18.09
N THR A 61 12.62 11.15 -18.83
CA THR A 61 12.90 12.59 -18.87
C THR A 61 11.82 13.42 -19.59
N ALA A 62 11.05 12.79 -20.48
CA ALA A 62 10.03 13.48 -21.25
C ALA A 62 8.89 14.00 -20.36
N SER A 63 8.40 15.22 -20.65
CA SER A 63 7.35 15.90 -19.86
C SER A 63 6.10 15.03 -19.63
N ARG A 64 5.75 14.17 -20.59
CA ARG A 64 4.61 13.24 -20.50
C ARG A 64 4.74 12.16 -19.40
N TYR A 65 5.92 11.98 -18.81
CA TYR A 65 6.18 10.99 -17.76
C TYR A 65 6.65 11.64 -16.44
N LYS A 66 6.34 12.93 -16.25
CA LYS A 66 6.65 13.67 -15.00
C LYS A 66 6.07 13.00 -13.77
N ASP A 67 4.92 12.34 -13.90
CA ASP A 67 4.28 11.60 -12.82
C ASP A 67 5.14 10.41 -12.35
N ILE A 68 5.71 9.63 -13.27
CA ILE A 68 6.62 8.52 -12.96
C ILE A 68 7.84 9.04 -12.17
N VAL A 69 8.43 10.15 -12.61
CA VAL A 69 9.56 10.78 -11.92
C VAL A 69 9.17 11.34 -10.55
N GLY A 70 7.98 11.93 -10.44
CA GLY A 70 7.43 12.44 -9.19
C GLY A 70 7.24 11.33 -8.15
N TYR A 71 6.56 10.25 -8.52
CA TYR A 71 6.38 9.10 -7.63
C TYR A 71 7.69 8.42 -7.25
N THR A 72 8.67 8.40 -8.17
CA THR A 72 10.02 7.91 -7.84
C THR A 72 10.64 8.73 -6.73
N THR A 73 10.63 10.06 -6.86
CA THR A 73 11.17 10.95 -5.81
C THR A 73 10.44 10.74 -4.47
N LEU A 74 9.12 10.57 -4.49
CA LEU A 74 8.34 10.24 -3.30
C LEU A 74 8.76 8.89 -2.69
N ALA A 75 8.90 7.83 -3.50
CA ALA A 75 9.28 6.50 -3.04
C ALA A 75 10.62 6.49 -2.30
N PHE A 76 11.61 7.22 -2.82
CA PHE A 76 12.95 7.27 -2.24
C PHE A 76 13.01 8.13 -0.97
N ASN A 77 12.28 9.25 -0.92
CA ASN A 77 12.24 10.15 0.24
C ASN A 77 11.30 9.66 1.36
N GLU A 78 10.36 8.78 1.04
CA GLU A 78 9.41 8.24 2.01
C GLU A 78 10.09 7.39 3.07
N LYS A 79 9.77 7.64 4.35
CA LYS A 79 10.35 6.93 5.50
C LYS A 79 9.52 5.70 5.87
N SER A 80 8.21 5.73 5.58
CA SER A 80 7.35 4.57 5.81
C SER A 80 7.58 3.49 4.73
N PRO A 81 7.94 2.27 5.12
CA PRO A 81 8.13 1.19 4.14
C PRO A 81 6.85 0.87 3.38
N ASP A 82 5.69 0.97 4.03
CA ASP A 82 4.39 0.71 3.41
C ASP A 82 4.03 1.72 2.32
N LYS A 83 4.24 3.00 2.62
CA LYS A 83 4.03 4.06 1.63
C LYS A 83 5.06 3.99 0.51
N SER A 84 6.32 3.69 0.83
CA SER A 84 7.38 3.53 -0.17
C SER A 84 7.04 2.39 -1.14
N TYR A 85 6.61 1.22 -0.61
CA TYR A 85 6.12 0.11 -1.43
C TYR A 85 4.94 0.51 -2.33
N SER A 86 3.95 1.21 -1.79
CA SER A 86 2.79 1.72 -2.56
C SER A 86 3.20 2.67 -3.69
N TYR A 87 4.25 3.48 -3.48
CA TYR A 87 4.81 4.27 -4.57
C TYR A 87 5.50 3.40 -5.62
N TYR A 88 6.23 2.36 -5.24
CA TYR A 88 6.84 1.44 -6.21
C TYR A 88 5.82 0.67 -7.06
N THR A 89 4.70 0.22 -6.48
CA THR A 89 3.61 -0.41 -7.25
C THR A 89 2.99 0.58 -8.24
N THR A 90 2.81 1.83 -7.81
CA THR A 90 2.31 2.91 -8.67
C THR A 90 3.27 3.23 -9.83
N ILE A 91 4.57 3.35 -9.54
CA ILE A 91 5.63 3.55 -10.53
C ILE A 91 5.60 2.40 -11.54
N TYR A 92 5.56 1.15 -11.07
CA TYR A 92 5.53 -0.03 -11.91
C TYR A 92 4.34 -0.03 -12.86
N SER A 93 3.13 0.19 -12.34
CA SER A 93 1.89 0.22 -13.14
C SER A 93 1.95 1.27 -14.26
N LYS A 94 2.46 2.46 -13.96
CA LYS A 94 2.62 3.53 -14.96
C LYS A 94 3.65 3.19 -16.03
N ILE A 95 4.81 2.65 -15.62
CA ILE A 95 5.83 2.20 -16.57
C ILE A 95 5.29 1.05 -17.43
N LEU A 96 4.52 0.12 -16.85
CA LEU A 96 3.94 -1.00 -17.58
C LEU A 96 2.96 -0.52 -18.64
N LYS A 97 2.14 0.48 -18.33
CA LYS A 97 1.25 1.13 -19.31
C LYS A 97 2.06 1.80 -20.43
N ALA A 98 3.13 2.51 -20.09
CA ALA A 98 4.02 3.13 -21.08
C ALA A 98 4.73 2.08 -21.96
N TYR A 99 5.18 0.97 -21.37
CA TYR A 99 5.78 -0.16 -22.08
C TYR A 99 4.78 -0.82 -23.03
N LYS A 100 3.56 -1.13 -22.58
CA LYS A 100 2.52 -1.71 -23.44
C LYS A 100 2.21 -0.84 -24.65
N SER A 101 2.24 0.49 -24.49
CA SER A 101 1.98 1.44 -25.58
C SER A 101 3.15 1.61 -26.56
N SER A 102 4.39 1.59 -26.08
CA SER A 102 5.58 1.93 -26.90
C SER A 102 6.44 0.73 -27.29
N LYS A 103 6.31 -0.37 -26.56
CA LYS A 103 7.19 -1.56 -26.61
C LYS A 103 8.69 -1.24 -26.46
N ASN A 104 9.02 -0.11 -25.83
CA ASN A 104 10.41 0.30 -25.65
C ASN A 104 11.18 -0.65 -24.70
N PRO A 105 12.29 -1.28 -25.14
CA PRO A 105 13.05 -2.22 -24.32
C PRO A 105 13.65 -1.60 -23.06
N GLN A 106 13.95 -0.30 -23.05
CA GLN A 106 14.42 0.38 -21.85
C GLN A 106 13.36 0.37 -20.76
N TYR A 107 12.07 0.53 -21.11
CA TYR A 107 11.00 0.52 -20.11
C TYR A 107 10.86 -0.87 -19.47
N ASN A 108 11.07 -1.94 -20.23
CA ASN A 108 11.12 -3.29 -19.70
C ASN A 108 12.26 -3.46 -18.67
N LEU A 109 13.47 -2.96 -18.97
CA LEU A 109 14.57 -2.99 -18.02
C LEU A 109 14.23 -2.24 -16.72
N VAL A 110 13.57 -1.09 -16.82
CA VAL A 110 13.13 -0.36 -15.62
C VAL A 110 12.08 -1.14 -14.83
N LEU A 111 11.11 -1.79 -15.48
CA LEU A 111 10.12 -2.65 -14.80
C LEU A 111 10.80 -3.75 -13.99
N LEU A 112 11.72 -4.48 -14.62
CA LEU A 112 12.45 -5.56 -13.95
C LEU A 112 13.22 -5.04 -12.74
N ARG A 113 13.85 -3.86 -12.84
CA ARG A 113 14.59 -3.25 -11.72
C ARG A 113 13.68 -2.74 -10.62
N VAL A 114 12.54 -2.12 -10.94
CA VAL A 114 11.54 -1.73 -9.93
C VAL A 114 11.06 -2.97 -9.19
N LYS A 115 10.66 -4.03 -9.91
CA LYS A 115 10.23 -5.30 -9.29
C LYS A 115 11.30 -5.87 -8.36
N GLN A 116 12.56 -5.95 -8.81
CA GLN A 116 13.67 -6.43 -7.98
C GLN A 116 13.84 -5.59 -6.71
N TYR A 117 13.79 -4.26 -6.84
CA TYR A 117 13.95 -3.36 -5.71
C TYR A 117 12.77 -3.45 -4.73
N SER A 118 11.57 -3.74 -5.21
CA SER A 118 10.38 -3.93 -4.38
C SER A 118 10.38 -5.23 -3.56
N LYS A 119 11.21 -6.23 -3.90
CA LYS A 119 11.30 -7.50 -3.15
C LYS A 119 11.81 -7.35 -1.72
N ILE A 120 12.42 -6.21 -1.39
CA ILE A 120 12.95 -5.93 -0.05
C ILE A 120 11.85 -5.63 0.97
N TYR A 121 10.64 -5.28 0.49
CA TYR A 121 9.53 -4.92 1.35
C TYR A 121 8.76 -6.17 1.78
N PRO A 122 8.43 -6.34 3.08
CA PRO A 122 7.78 -7.54 3.61
C PRO A 122 6.39 -7.79 3.04
N GLN A 123 5.71 -6.75 2.57
CA GLN A 123 4.41 -6.85 1.89
C GLN A 123 4.51 -7.18 0.39
N PHE A 124 5.71 -7.45 -0.13
CA PHE A 124 5.89 -7.76 -1.55
C PHE A 124 5.02 -8.94 -1.99
N LYS A 125 4.32 -8.77 -3.11
CA LYS A 125 3.60 -9.84 -3.79
C LYS A 125 3.97 -9.84 -5.27
N ASP A 126 4.31 -11.01 -5.82
CA ASP A 126 4.61 -11.13 -7.25
C ASP A 126 3.45 -10.69 -8.15
N THR A 127 2.22 -10.82 -7.67
CA THR A 127 0.99 -10.38 -8.37
C THR A 127 0.91 -8.87 -8.56
N ASP A 128 1.57 -8.08 -7.70
CA ASP A 128 1.59 -6.61 -7.80
C ASP A 128 2.55 -6.13 -8.90
N PHE A 129 3.45 -7.02 -9.35
CA PHE A 129 4.49 -6.76 -10.35
C PHE A 129 4.48 -7.85 -11.45
N PRO A 130 3.39 -7.94 -12.24
CA PRO A 130 3.23 -8.96 -13.28
C PRO A 130 4.24 -8.75 -14.41
N SER A 131 4.78 -9.84 -14.95
CA SER A 131 5.73 -9.75 -16.07
C SER A 131 5.16 -8.94 -17.26
N PRO A 132 5.98 -8.06 -17.88
CA PRO A 132 5.55 -7.19 -18.97
C PRO A 132 5.17 -7.89 -20.27
#